data_AF-A0A7S2NAD0-F1
#
_entry.id   AF-A0A7S2NAD0-F1
#
_cell.length_a   1.000
_cell.length_b   1.000
_cell.length_c   1.000
_cell.angle_alpha   90.00
_cell.angle_beta   90.00
_cell.angle_gamma   90.00
#
_symmetry.space_group_name_H-M   'P 1'
#
loop_
_entity.id
_entity.type
_entity.pdbx_description
1 polymer ?
#
loop_
_entity_poly.entity_id
_entity_poly.type
_entity_poly.pdbx_seq_one_letter_code
_entity_poly.pdbx_strand_id
1 'polypeptide(L)'
;VRFCDPRDYPLEQRKDTDRDPEAEWKVGPMSAMEDMRITKWALFCPGIRWAHTAEQTGFMGFWMAFWLLSVLWMIKWVYFWICTWFMIFDLTGAALICHRRRLRKQLGLSTGILTWFQDCFLSFFCAFNVIQHEARVAEAALKEKASKTAD
;
A
#
# COMPACT_ATOMS: atom_id res chain seq x y z
N VAL A 1 24.79 0.74 12.36
CA VAL A 1 23.42 0.22 12.15
C VAL A 1 23.29 -0.11 10.67
N ARG A 2 23.02 -1.38 10.28
CA ARG A 2 22.59 -1.64 8.89
C ARG A 2 21.17 -1.09 8.79
N PHE A 3 20.97 -0.04 8.01
CA PHE A 3 19.65 0.22 7.47
C PHE A 3 19.27 -1.02 6.65
N CYS A 4 18.13 -1.64 6.94
CA CYS A 4 17.60 -2.70 6.10
C CYS A 4 17.39 -2.10 4.71
N ASP A 5 18.14 -2.57 3.71
CA ASP A 5 17.86 -2.20 2.33
C ASP A 5 16.45 -2.69 1.99
N PRO A 6 15.55 -1.85 1.45
CA PRO A 6 14.23 -2.31 0.99
C PRO A 6 14.30 -3.44 -0.05
N ARG A 7 15.47 -3.68 -0.65
CA ARG A 7 15.75 -4.80 -1.57
C ARG A 7 16.28 -6.06 -0.86
N ASP A 8 16.75 -5.95 0.39
CA ASP A 8 17.21 -7.07 1.23
C ASP A 8 16.06 -7.73 2.01
N TYR A 9 14.81 -7.28 1.83
CA TYR A 9 13.67 -8.10 2.24
C TYR A 9 13.80 -9.44 1.52
N PRO A 10 13.84 -10.59 2.25
CA PRO A 10 13.64 -11.85 1.59
C PRO A 10 12.24 -11.78 0.96
N LEU A 11 12.21 -11.68 -0.36
CA LEU A 11 11.11 -12.15 -1.18
C LEU A 11 11.08 -13.67 -1.00
N GLU A 12 10.75 -14.12 0.21
CA GLU A 12 10.59 -15.52 0.58
C GLU A 12 9.47 -16.00 -0.32
N GLN A 13 9.85 -16.72 -1.38
CA GLN A 13 8.99 -17.06 -2.49
C GLN A 13 7.89 -17.96 -1.96
N ARG A 14 6.78 -17.34 -1.53
CA ARG A 14 5.50 -18.02 -1.35
C ARG A 14 5.28 -18.74 -2.67
N LYS A 15 5.35 -20.08 -2.62
CA LYS A 15 5.34 -21.00 -3.77
C LYS A 15 3.91 -21.13 -4.30
N ASP A 16 3.31 -19.97 -4.52
CA ASP A 16 1.95 -19.75 -4.94
C ASP A 16 1.97 -19.48 -6.43
N THR A 17 1.54 -20.52 -7.15
CA THR A 17 1.06 -20.50 -8.52
C THR A 17 0.40 -19.17 -8.90
N ASP A 18 1.02 -18.48 -9.86
CA ASP A 18 0.38 -17.67 -10.90
C ASP A 18 -0.90 -16.90 -10.47
N ARG A 19 -0.78 -16.13 -9.37
CA ARG A 19 -1.91 -15.37 -8.84
C ARG A 19 -2.13 -14.10 -9.65
N ASP A 20 -3.17 -14.14 -10.48
CA ASP A 20 -3.78 -12.98 -11.14
C ASP A 20 -3.93 -11.80 -10.15
N PRO A 21 -3.37 -10.61 -10.45
CA PRO A 21 -3.49 -9.44 -9.57
C PRO A 21 -4.95 -8.97 -9.39
N GLU A 22 -5.87 -9.27 -10.32
CA GLU A 22 -7.30 -9.02 -10.08
C GLU A 22 -7.87 -9.96 -9.02
N ALA A 23 -7.42 -11.21 -8.94
CA ALA A 23 -7.86 -12.17 -7.93
C ALA A 23 -7.39 -11.72 -6.53
N GLU A 24 -6.12 -11.33 -6.39
CA GLU A 24 -5.60 -10.73 -5.15
C GLU A 24 -6.34 -9.43 -4.78
N TRP A 25 -6.78 -8.62 -5.75
CA TRP A 25 -7.62 -7.45 -5.46
C TRP A 25 -8.98 -7.82 -4.84
N LYS A 26 -9.61 -8.90 -5.34
CA LYS A 26 -10.94 -9.38 -4.91
C LYS A 26 -10.92 -10.00 -3.51
N VAL A 27 -9.79 -10.60 -3.12
CA VAL A 27 -9.56 -11.20 -1.78
C VAL A 27 -9.62 -10.16 -0.65
N GLY A 28 -9.30 -8.90 -0.96
CA GLY A 28 -9.56 -7.75 -0.09
C GLY A 28 -8.58 -7.59 1.09
N PRO A 29 -8.55 -6.40 1.71
CA PRO A 29 -7.46 -6.05 2.63
C PRO A 29 -7.52 -6.73 4.01
N MET A 30 -8.61 -7.39 4.38
CA MET A 30 -8.66 -8.12 5.66
C MET A 30 -7.91 -9.47 5.61
N SER A 31 -7.86 -10.15 4.45
CA SER A 31 -7.00 -11.35 4.25
C SER A 31 -5.50 -11.01 4.32
N ALA A 32 -5.11 -9.73 4.25
CA ALA A 32 -3.73 -9.33 4.51
C ALA A 32 -3.25 -9.76 5.92
N MET A 33 -4.15 -9.86 6.90
CA MET A 33 -3.82 -10.28 8.27
C MET A 33 -3.48 -11.78 8.40
N GLU A 34 -3.76 -12.60 7.38
CA GLU A 34 -3.42 -14.03 7.36
C GLU A 34 -1.90 -14.25 7.28
N ASP A 35 -1.15 -13.33 6.68
CA ASP A 35 0.31 -13.42 6.56
C ASP A 35 1.02 -12.56 7.62
N MET A 36 0.95 -13.05 8.86
CA MET A 36 1.41 -12.35 10.07
C MET A 36 2.93 -12.06 10.10
N ARG A 37 3.74 -12.57 9.17
CA ARG A 37 5.13 -12.12 8.98
C ARG A 37 5.17 -10.77 8.26
N ILE A 38 4.42 -10.65 7.17
CA ILE A 38 4.33 -9.42 6.37
C ILE A 38 3.60 -8.33 7.17
N THR A 39 2.52 -8.67 7.89
CA THR A 39 1.77 -7.71 8.71
C THR A 39 2.63 -7.07 9.80
N LYS A 40 3.57 -7.79 10.42
CA LYS A 40 4.49 -7.22 11.42
C LYS A 40 5.34 -6.10 10.83
N TRP A 41 6.00 -6.33 9.70
CA TRP A 41 6.84 -5.30 9.05
C TRP A 41 6.01 -4.16 8.46
N ALA A 42 4.83 -4.45 7.91
CA ALA A 42 3.88 -3.43 7.46
C ALA A 42 3.34 -2.56 8.60
N LEU A 43 3.23 -3.10 9.83
CA LEU A 43 2.78 -2.36 11.02
C LEU A 43 3.89 -1.49 11.63
N PHE A 44 5.13 -1.99 11.71
CA PHE A 44 6.26 -1.24 12.28
C PHE A 44 6.88 -0.22 11.30
N CYS A 45 6.86 -0.49 9.99
CA CYS A 45 7.41 0.41 8.98
C CYS A 45 6.47 0.65 7.78
N PRO A 46 5.21 1.10 7.98
CA PRO A 46 4.28 1.30 6.86
C PRO A 46 4.79 2.34 5.85
N GLY A 47 5.58 3.32 6.31
CA GLY A 47 6.18 4.36 5.47
C GLY A 47 7.17 3.81 4.45
N ILE A 48 8.07 2.92 4.89
CA ILE A 48 9.06 2.25 4.02
C ILE A 48 8.36 1.30 3.05
N ARG A 49 7.38 0.52 3.53
CA ARG A 49 6.64 -0.43 2.69
C ARG A 49 5.82 0.29 1.61
N TRP A 50 5.10 1.35 1.97
CA TRP A 50 4.37 2.17 0.99
C TRP A 50 5.31 2.86 -0.01
N ALA A 51 6.46 3.38 0.45
CA ALA A 51 7.45 3.99 -0.43
C ALA A 51 8.01 3.01 -1.47
N HIS A 52 8.24 1.76 -1.07
CA HIS A 52 8.64 0.69 -1.98
C HIS A 52 7.53 0.35 -3.00
N THR A 53 6.28 0.23 -2.56
CA THR A 53 5.12 0.02 -3.47
C THR A 53 4.93 1.19 -4.45
N ALA A 54 5.12 2.43 -3.99
CA ALA A 54 5.01 3.63 -4.83
C ALA A 54 6.10 3.70 -5.90
N GLU A 55 7.32 3.22 -5.61
CA GLU A 55 8.39 3.06 -6.59
C GLU A 55 8.09 1.93 -7.58
N GLN A 56 7.71 0.75 -7.08
CA GLN A 56 7.33 -0.42 -7.90
C GLN A 56 6.19 -0.14 -8.89
N THR A 57 5.21 0.68 -8.50
CA THR A 57 4.07 1.06 -9.35
C THR A 57 4.37 2.22 -10.31
N GLY A 58 5.58 2.80 -10.25
CA GLY A 58 5.97 3.97 -11.03
C GLY A 58 5.22 5.24 -10.63
N PHE A 59 4.77 5.35 -9.36
CA PHE A 59 4.03 6.50 -8.86
C PHE A 59 4.96 7.68 -8.55
N MET A 60 6.04 7.42 -7.80
CA MET A 60 7.15 8.34 -7.52
C MET A 60 8.36 7.56 -7.01
N GLY A 61 9.57 8.14 -7.03
CA GLY A 61 10.77 7.46 -6.52
C GLY A 61 10.73 7.21 -5.02
N PHE A 62 11.39 6.14 -4.54
CA PHE A 62 11.33 5.67 -3.15
C PHE A 62 11.53 6.79 -2.12
N TRP A 63 12.60 7.58 -2.26
CA TRP A 63 12.90 8.66 -1.31
C TRP A 63 11.84 9.76 -1.28
N MET A 64 11.22 10.09 -2.43
CA MET A 64 10.13 11.06 -2.47
C MET A 64 8.88 10.53 -1.75
N ALA A 65 8.54 9.25 -1.97
CA ALA A 65 7.42 8.61 -1.30
C ALA A 65 7.64 8.51 0.22
N PHE A 66 8.85 8.11 0.62
CA PHE A 66 9.22 8.02 2.03
C PHE A 66 9.09 9.38 2.72
N TRP A 67 9.74 10.43 2.20
CA TRP A 67 9.67 11.77 2.79
C TRP A 67 8.26 12.35 2.79
N LEU A 68 7.49 12.17 1.71
CA LEU A 68 6.09 12.62 1.65
C LEU A 68 5.26 12.00 2.77
N LEU A 69 5.32 10.67 2.95
CA LEU A 69 4.52 9.97 3.94
C LEU A 69 5.02 10.23 5.38
N SER A 70 6.33 10.35 5.60
CA SER A 70 6.90 10.78 6.87
C SER A 70 6.46 12.19 7.27
N VAL A 71 6.49 13.15 6.35
CA VAL A 71 6.02 14.52 6.60
C VAL A 71 4.52 14.56 6.88
N LEU A 72 3.71 13.83 6.10
CA LEU A 72 2.27 13.71 6.36
C LEU A 72 1.95 13.12 7.74
N TRP A 73 2.71 12.12 8.20
CA TRP A 73 2.57 11.59 9.56
C TRP A 73 3.03 12.55 10.65
N MET A 74 4.14 13.28 10.48
CA MET A 74 4.53 14.30 11.47
C MET A 74 3.46 15.40 11.57
N ILE A 75 2.94 15.85 10.43
CA ILE A 75 1.84 16.82 10.35
C ILE A 75 0.59 16.27 11.07
N LYS A 76 0.20 15.03 10.80
CA LYS A 76 -0.91 14.35 11.50
C LYS A 76 -0.68 14.26 13.01
N TRP A 77 0.55 13.98 13.45
CA TRP A 77 0.89 13.91 14.88
C TRP A 77 0.81 15.29 15.55
N VAL A 78 1.33 16.34 14.90
CA VAL A 78 1.21 17.73 15.40
C VAL A 78 -0.26 18.17 15.45
N TYR A 79 -1.06 17.89 14.42
CA TYR A 79 -2.49 18.20 14.45
C TYR A 79 -3.27 17.39 15.50
N PHE A 80 -2.88 16.15 15.80
CA PHE A 80 -3.48 15.35 16.86
C PHE A 80 -3.40 16.05 18.23
N TRP A 81 -2.24 16.68 18.53
CA TRP A 81 -2.04 17.42 19.78
C TRP A 81 -2.72 18.79 19.82
N ILE A 82 -2.88 19.47 18.68
CA ILE A 82 -3.38 20.86 18.61
C ILE A 82 -4.89 20.93 18.31
N CYS A 83 -5.44 20.01 17.51
CA CYS A 83 -6.80 20.09 16.97
C CYS A 83 -7.48 18.71 16.87
N THR A 84 -8.00 18.21 18.00
CA THR A 84 -8.74 16.93 18.07
C THR A 84 -9.93 16.82 17.11
N TRP A 85 -10.56 17.95 16.75
CA TRP A 85 -11.73 17.97 15.85
C TRP A 85 -11.39 17.90 14.35
N PHE A 86 -10.16 18.20 13.93
CA PHE A 86 -9.79 18.21 12.50
C PHE A 86 -9.44 16.81 11.94
N MET A 87 -9.57 15.75 12.75
CA MET A 87 -9.33 14.36 12.34
C MET A 87 -10.13 13.89 11.10
N ILE A 88 -11.23 14.58 10.76
CA ILE A 88 -12.09 14.25 9.62
C ILE A 88 -11.34 14.41 8.27
N PHE A 89 -10.35 15.32 8.19
CA PHE A 89 -9.55 15.57 6.97
C PHE A 89 -8.11 15.04 7.10
N ASP A 90 -7.96 13.71 7.18
CA ASP A 90 -6.63 13.10 7.13
C ASP A 90 -6.03 13.15 5.71
N LEU A 91 -5.08 14.06 5.51
CA LEU A 91 -4.25 14.17 4.30
C LEU A 91 -3.53 12.85 3.96
N THR A 92 -3.18 12.06 4.97
CA THR A 92 -2.59 10.71 4.79
C THR A 92 -3.59 9.76 4.14
N GLY A 93 -4.85 9.78 4.62
CA GLY A 93 -5.95 9.02 4.04
C GLY A 93 -6.22 9.43 2.60
N ALA A 94 -6.23 10.74 2.30
CA ALA A 94 -6.36 11.24 0.94
C ALA A 94 -5.23 10.76 0.00
N ALA A 95 -3.98 10.77 0.47
CA ALA A 95 -2.84 10.27 -0.30
C ALA A 95 -2.95 8.77 -0.61
N LEU A 96 -3.32 7.94 0.38
CA LEU A 96 -3.58 6.51 0.20
C LEU A 96 -4.72 6.25 -0.79
N ILE A 97 -5.84 6.97 -0.66
CA ILE A 97 -6.99 6.85 -1.58
C ILE A 97 -6.60 7.23 -3.01
N CYS A 98 -5.77 8.27 -3.20
CA CYS A 98 -5.26 8.65 -4.51
C CYS A 98 -4.35 7.57 -5.12
N HIS A 99 -3.46 6.98 -4.32
CA HIS A 99 -2.62 5.84 -4.73
C HIS A 99 -3.49 4.64 -5.15
N ARG A 100 -4.42 4.23 -4.29
CA ARG A 100 -5.36 3.13 -4.50
C ARG A 100 -6.18 3.24 -5.79
N ARG A 101 -6.63 4.46 -6.12
CA ARG A 101 -7.34 4.75 -7.38
C ARG A 101 -6.44 4.62 -8.61
N ARG A 102 -5.18 5.04 -8.52
CA ARG A 102 -4.22 4.88 -9.62
C ARG A 102 -3.86 3.41 -9.84
N LEU A 103 -3.74 2.64 -8.76
CA LEU A 103 -3.53 1.19 -8.81
C LEU A 103 -4.72 0.47 -9.47
N ARG A 104 -5.99 0.78 -9.10
CA ARG A 104 -7.16 0.25 -9.84
C ARG A 104 -7.15 0.59 -11.32
N LYS A 105 -6.78 1.82 -11.69
CA LYS A 105 -6.66 2.23 -13.11
C LYS A 105 -5.58 1.44 -13.85
N GLN A 106 -4.45 1.13 -13.21
CA GLN A 106 -3.40 0.28 -13.80
C GLN A 106 -3.84 -1.17 -13.99
N LEU A 107 -4.81 -1.65 -13.19
CA LEU A 107 -5.38 -3.00 -13.23
C LEU A 107 -6.68 -3.10 -14.05
N GLY A 108 -7.13 -2.02 -14.70
CA GLY A 108 -8.40 -2.02 -15.46
C GLY A 108 -9.68 -2.17 -14.62
N LEU A 109 -9.57 -2.15 -13.29
CA LEU A 109 -10.67 -2.47 -12.38
C LEU A 109 -11.70 -1.34 -12.29
N SER A 110 -12.98 -1.70 -12.29
CA SER A 110 -14.09 -0.74 -12.23
C SER A 110 -14.14 -0.01 -10.88
N THR A 111 -14.39 1.30 -10.93
CA THR A 111 -14.58 2.16 -9.74
C THR A 111 -16.05 2.57 -9.62
N GLY A 112 -16.67 2.23 -8.49
CA GLY A 112 -18.05 2.62 -8.15
C GLY A 112 -18.15 3.41 -6.84
N ILE A 113 -19.32 3.99 -6.57
CA ILE A 113 -19.58 4.79 -5.35
C ILE A 113 -19.36 3.97 -4.07
N LEU A 114 -19.75 2.69 -4.07
CA LEU A 114 -19.50 1.79 -2.93
C LEU A 114 -18.00 1.59 -2.67
N THR A 115 -17.18 1.48 -3.73
CA THR A 115 -15.72 1.35 -3.60
C THR A 115 -15.07 2.61 -3.02
N TRP A 116 -15.66 3.79 -3.24
CA TRP A 116 -15.25 5.05 -2.62
C TRP A 116 -15.45 5.03 -1.11
N PHE A 117 -16.64 4.66 -0.63
CA PHE A 117 -16.92 4.55 0.81
C PHE A 117 -16.04 3.51 1.48
N GLN A 118 -15.87 2.35 0.84
CA GLN A 118 -15.01 1.28 1.32
C GLN A 118 -13.54 1.73 1.40
N ASP A 119 -13.02 2.42 0.38
CA ASP A 119 -11.65 2.95 0.39
C ASP A 119 -11.43 4.01 1.47
N CYS A 120 -12.39 4.92 1.66
CA CYS A 120 -12.34 5.88 2.75
C CYS A 120 -12.27 5.14 4.08
N PHE A 121 -13.26 4.30 4.39
CA PHE A 121 -13.33 3.58 5.66
C PHE A 121 -12.05 2.77 5.92
N LEU A 122 -11.55 2.03 4.93
CA LEU A 122 -10.31 1.27 5.04
C LEU A 122 -9.07 2.15 5.23
N SER A 123 -8.98 3.29 4.54
CA SER A 123 -7.81 4.19 4.65
C SER A 123 -7.78 4.93 5.98
N PHE A 124 -8.93 5.27 6.56
CA PHE A 124 -9.04 5.92 7.87
C PHE A 124 -8.87 4.93 9.03
N PHE A 125 -9.54 3.77 9.00
CA PHE A 125 -9.57 2.82 10.12
C PHE A 125 -8.55 1.68 10.01
N CYS A 126 -7.95 1.44 8.84
CA CYS A 126 -7.21 0.21 8.54
C CYS A 126 -6.00 0.41 7.60
N ALA A 127 -5.36 1.59 7.67
CA ALA A 127 -4.29 2.00 6.75
C ALA A 127 -3.16 0.96 6.55
N PHE A 128 -2.76 0.24 7.61
CA PHE A 128 -1.71 -0.78 7.54
C PHE A 128 -2.12 -1.97 6.64
N ASN A 129 -3.36 -2.46 6.77
CA ASN A 129 -3.91 -3.52 5.93
C ASN A 129 -4.09 -3.06 4.48
N VAL A 130 -4.43 -1.79 4.26
CA VAL A 130 -4.48 -1.18 2.91
C VAL A 130 -3.08 -1.19 2.27
N ILE A 131 -2.05 -0.70 2.97
CA ILE A 131 -0.66 -0.68 2.48
C ILE A 131 -0.15 -2.10 2.19
N GLN A 132 -0.46 -3.07 3.07
CA GLN A 132 -0.06 -4.47 2.87
C GLN A 132 -0.76 -5.12 1.67
N HIS A 133 -2.06 -4.88 1.50
CA HIS A 133 -2.84 -5.35 0.35
C HIS A 133 -2.32 -4.74 -0.96
N GLU A 134 -2.07 -3.44 -0.99
CA GLU A 134 -1.53 -2.76 -2.19
C GLU A 134 -0.14 -3.25 -2.57
N ALA A 135 0.71 -3.58 -1.59
CA ALA A 135 2.00 -4.21 -1.85
C ALA A 135 1.86 -5.61 -2.47
N ARG A 136 0.95 -6.47 -1.96
CA ARG A 136 0.68 -7.81 -2.54
C ARG A 136 0.20 -7.71 -4.00
N VAL A 137 -0.72 -6.80 -4.27
CA VAL A 137 -1.26 -6.55 -5.62
C VAL A 137 -0.18 -6.02 -6.56
N ALA A 138 0.66 -5.08 -6.11
CA ALA A 138 1.76 -4.55 -6.92
C ALA A 138 2.81 -5.64 -7.24
N GLU A 139 3.18 -6.47 -6.25
CA GLU A 139 4.08 -7.61 -6.44
C GLU A 139 3.51 -8.65 -7.43
N ALA A 140 2.20 -8.93 -7.38
CA ALA A 140 1.53 -9.81 -8.34
C ALA A 140 1.56 -9.23 -9.77
N ALA A 141 1.19 -7.94 -9.93
CA ALA A 141 1.19 -7.26 -11.23
C ALA A 141 2.60 -7.10 -11.83
N LEU A 142 3.65 -7.01 -11.00
CA LEU A 142 5.04 -7.03 -11.47
C LEU A 142 5.46 -8.41 -11.98
N LYS A 143 5.06 -9.49 -11.30
CA LYS A 143 5.35 -10.87 -11.74
C LYS A 143 4.68 -11.18 -13.09
N GLU A 144 3.42 -10.78 -13.26
CA GLU A 144 2.66 -10.96 -14.50
C GLU A 144 3.28 -10.18 -15.69
N LYS A 145 3.86 -9.00 -15.44
CA LYS A 145 4.62 -8.26 -16.46
C LYS A 145 5.95 -8.91 -16.79
N ALA A 146 6.62 -9.51 -15.80
CA ALA A 146 7.89 -10.20 -16.00
C ALA A 146 7.72 -11.48 -16.83
N SER A 147 6.67 -12.28 -16.60
CA SER A 147 6.38 -13.46 -17.45
C SER A 147 6.11 -13.07 -18.90
N LYS A 148 5.24 -12.07 -19.13
CA LYS A 148 4.93 -11.52 -20.47
C LYS A 148 6.11 -10.88 -21.23
N THR A 149 7.28 -10.75 -20.59
CA THR A 149 8.52 -10.22 -21.21
C THR A 149 9.55 -11.32 -21.46
N ALA A 150 9.30 -12.55 -20.98
CA ALA A 150 10.17 -13.70 -21.18
C ALA A 150 9.75 -14.60 -22.36
N ASP A 151 8.52 -14.43 -22.85
CA ASP A 151 7.95 -15.04 -24.07
C ASP A 151 8.17 -14.13 -25.31
#